data_AF-A0A7V6VJP9-F1
#
_entry.id   AF-A0A7V6VJP9-F1
#
_cell.length_a   1.000
_cell.length_b   1.000
_cell.length_c   1.000
_cell.angle_alpha   90.00
_cell.angle_beta   90.00
_cell.angle_gamma   90.00
#
_symmetry.space_group_name_H-M   'P 1'
#
loop_
_entity.id
_entity.type
_entity.pdbx_description
1 polymer ?
#
loop_
_entity_poly.entity_id
_entity_poly.type
_entity_poly.pdbx_seq_one_letter_code
_entity_poly.pdbx_strand_id
1 'polypeptide(L)'
;MSAEDVPGGAQGGTPGTEGGPGTEGEPGAEGEPTTRGEGKRVARPVVVMETALPVKFAETIQEAVGMNPPVPERFAGLEGAERHVVHLANDVDALKDLIRRHTGR
;
A
#
# COMPACT_ATOMS: atom_id res chain seq x y z
N MET A 1 -34.11 26.73 -7.71
CA MET A 1 -34.84 25.81 -8.60
C MET A 1 -34.68 26.33 -10.01
N SER A 2 -33.85 25.67 -10.82
CA SER A 2 -33.98 25.63 -12.28
C SER A 2 -33.24 24.38 -12.74
N ALA A 3 -34.02 23.43 -13.25
CA ALA A 3 -33.54 22.25 -13.95
C ALA A 3 -33.22 22.67 -15.39
N GLU A 4 -32.01 22.35 -15.86
CA GLU A 4 -31.67 22.41 -17.27
C GLU A 4 -31.46 20.99 -17.76
N ASP A 5 -32.50 20.47 -18.41
CA ASP A 5 -32.44 19.31 -19.29
C ASP A 5 -31.56 19.64 -20.51
N VAL A 6 -30.53 18.82 -20.75
CA VAL A 6 -29.79 18.81 -22.01
C VAL A 6 -29.88 17.39 -22.61
N PRO A 7 -30.41 17.22 -23.84
CA PRO A 7 -30.60 15.91 -24.44
C PRO A 7 -29.39 15.45 -25.26
N GLY A 8 -29.20 14.12 -25.29
CA GLY A 8 -28.80 13.37 -26.50
C GLY A 8 -27.32 13.36 -26.89
N GLY A 9 -26.76 12.15 -26.99
CA GLY A 9 -25.50 11.95 -27.71
C GLY A 9 -24.82 10.61 -27.42
N ALA A 10 -25.46 9.49 -27.78
CA ALA A 10 -24.75 8.23 -27.92
C ALA A 10 -23.75 8.36 -29.09
N GLN A 11 -22.46 8.40 -28.78
CA GLN A 11 -21.40 8.25 -29.79
C GLN A 11 -20.65 6.96 -29.48
N GLY A 12 -21.06 5.90 -30.20
CA GLY A 12 -20.27 4.69 -30.31
C GLY A 12 -19.02 4.98 -31.14
N GLY A 13 -17.85 4.85 -30.52
CA GLY A 13 -16.59 4.73 -31.22
C GLY A 13 -16.31 3.26 -31.49
N THR A 14 -16.19 2.88 -32.77
CA THR A 14 -15.76 1.56 -33.22
C THR A 14 -14.28 1.31 -32.89
N PRO A 15 -13.87 0.03 -32.71
CA PRO A 15 -12.55 -0.31 -32.19
C PRO A 15 -11.44 -0.10 -33.23
N GLY A 16 -10.33 0.49 -32.80
CA GLY A 16 -9.08 0.50 -33.56
C GLY A 16 -8.28 -0.76 -33.26
N THR A 17 -8.36 -1.75 -34.15
CA THR A 17 -7.48 -2.91 -34.18
C THR A 17 -6.38 -2.68 -35.20
N GLU A 18 -5.12 -2.53 -34.77
CA GLU A 18 -3.95 -2.93 -35.57
C GLU A 18 -2.62 -2.79 -34.82
N GLY A 19 -2.16 -3.92 -34.28
CA GLY A 19 -0.74 -4.21 -34.04
C GLY A 19 -0.52 -5.64 -34.55
N GLY A 20 0.23 -5.77 -35.65
CA GLY A 20 0.31 -6.96 -36.49
C GLY A 20 0.98 -8.22 -35.89
N PRO A 21 1.03 -9.31 -36.68
CA PRO A 21 1.18 -10.69 -36.20
C PRO A 21 2.64 -11.16 -36.07
N GLY A 22 2.85 -12.16 -35.21
CA GLY A 22 3.96 -13.11 -35.34
C GLY A 22 4.65 -13.48 -34.03
N THR A 23 4.12 -14.49 -33.32
CA THR A 23 4.83 -15.77 -33.12
C THR A 23 3.81 -16.84 -32.73
N GLU A 24 3.64 -17.80 -33.61
CA GLU A 24 2.86 -19.03 -33.42
C GLU A 24 3.58 -19.98 -32.45
N GLY A 25 2.80 -20.70 -31.64
CA GLY A 25 3.27 -21.80 -30.78
C GLY A 25 2.23 -22.17 -29.72
N GLU A 26 1.34 -23.10 -30.06
CA GLU A 26 0.33 -23.75 -29.18
C GLU A 26 0.99 -24.64 -28.09
N PRO A 27 0.28 -25.57 -27.39
CA PRO A 27 -1.01 -25.58 -26.70
C PRO A 27 -0.81 -25.97 -25.20
N GLY A 28 -1.64 -25.48 -24.29
CA GLY A 28 -1.59 -25.93 -22.89
C GLY A 28 -2.26 -24.96 -21.93
N ALA A 29 -3.57 -25.08 -21.79
CA ALA A 29 -4.29 -24.42 -20.71
C ALA A 29 -3.89 -25.06 -19.37
N GLU A 30 -2.79 -24.60 -18.76
CA GLU A 30 -2.50 -24.83 -17.35
C GLU A 30 -2.96 -23.60 -16.54
N GLY A 31 -3.87 -23.83 -15.59
CA GLY A 31 -4.50 -22.80 -14.77
C GLY A 31 -3.51 -22.04 -13.85
N GLU A 32 -3.85 -20.79 -13.56
CA GLU A 32 -2.90 -19.68 -13.30
C GLU A 32 -2.76 -19.34 -11.77
N PRO A 33 -1.57 -19.02 -11.19
CA PRO A 33 -1.42 -18.57 -9.78
C PRO A 33 -1.96 -17.15 -9.49
N THR A 34 -2.99 -16.99 -8.66
CA THR A 34 -3.56 -15.67 -8.31
C THR A 34 -3.05 -15.23 -6.93
N THR A 35 -2.55 -14.00 -6.76
CA THR A 35 -2.31 -13.42 -5.42
C THR A 35 -3.49 -12.60 -4.87
N ARG A 36 -4.56 -12.48 -5.67
CA ARG A 36 -5.91 -11.93 -5.42
C ARG A 36 -6.00 -10.48 -4.92
N GLY A 37 -5.98 -9.57 -5.88
CA GLY A 37 -6.94 -8.46 -6.05
C GLY A 37 -7.73 -8.67 -7.35
N GLU A 38 -8.86 -8.00 -7.54
CA GLU A 38 -9.78 -8.23 -8.67
C GLU A 38 -9.07 -8.15 -10.04
N GLY A 39 -9.12 -9.26 -10.80
CA GLY A 39 -8.80 -9.30 -12.24
C GLY A 39 -7.39 -9.77 -12.62
N LYS A 40 -7.33 -10.94 -13.28
CA LYS A 40 -6.17 -11.71 -13.78
C LYS A 40 -5.32 -12.40 -12.72
N ARG A 41 -5.10 -13.70 -12.92
CA ARG A 41 -4.13 -14.44 -12.14
C ARG A 41 -2.74 -14.18 -12.77
N VAL A 42 -1.69 -14.70 -12.18
CA VAL A 42 -0.29 -14.49 -12.55
C VAL A 42 0.34 -15.87 -12.75
N ALA A 43 0.64 -16.27 -13.99
CA ALA A 43 1.16 -17.60 -14.38
C ALA A 43 2.42 -18.11 -13.62
N ARG A 44 3.05 -17.31 -12.76
CA ARG A 44 4.36 -17.54 -12.12
C ARG A 44 4.31 -17.28 -10.61
N PRO A 45 5.22 -17.87 -9.80
CA PRO A 45 5.32 -17.58 -8.37
C PRO A 45 5.48 -16.08 -8.11
N VAL A 46 4.73 -15.59 -7.12
CA VAL A 46 4.80 -14.20 -6.66
C VAL A 46 5.34 -14.20 -5.24
N VAL A 47 6.34 -13.36 -4.99
CA VAL A 47 6.87 -13.11 -3.66
C VAL A 47 6.27 -11.81 -3.14
N VAL A 48 5.61 -11.88 -1.98
CA VAL A 48 5.09 -10.71 -1.27
C VAL A 48 6.04 -10.40 -0.12
N MET A 49 6.54 -9.17 -0.08
CA MET A 49 7.40 -8.71 1.00
C MET A 49 6.54 -8.15 2.13
N GLU A 50 6.56 -8.80 3.28
CA GLU A 50 6.08 -8.20 4.53
C GLU A 50 7.11 -7.14 4.97
N THR A 51 6.79 -5.86 4.79
CA THR A 51 7.69 -4.74 5.12
C THR A 51 7.56 -4.26 6.56
N ALA A 52 6.53 -4.75 7.27
CA ALA A 52 6.20 -4.36 8.62
C ALA A 52 5.43 -5.47 9.32
N LEU A 53 5.73 -5.69 10.61
CA LEU A 53 4.97 -6.61 11.44
C LEU A 53 3.56 -6.05 11.71
N PRO A 54 2.51 -6.88 11.76
CA PRO A 54 1.12 -6.46 11.97
C PRO A 54 0.91 -5.61 13.24
N VAL A 55 1.67 -5.87 14.30
CA VAL A 55 1.61 -5.12 15.56
C VAL A 55 1.83 -3.61 15.38
N LYS A 56 2.51 -3.18 14.30
CA LYS A 56 2.66 -1.76 13.98
C LYS A 56 1.35 -1.07 13.56
N PHE A 57 0.31 -1.84 13.25
CA PHE A 57 -0.99 -1.38 12.75
C PHE A 57 -2.16 -2.08 13.46
N ALA A 58 -2.01 -2.36 14.76
CA ALA A 58 -2.97 -3.16 15.53
C ALA A 58 -4.42 -2.65 15.44
N GLU A 59 -4.63 -1.34 15.45
CA GLU A 59 -5.97 -0.73 15.32
C GLU A 59 -6.65 -1.10 13.99
N THR A 60 -5.95 -0.92 12.86
CA THR A 60 -6.48 -1.29 11.53
C THR A 60 -6.76 -2.78 11.42
N ILE A 61 -5.92 -3.62 12.04
CA ILE A 61 -6.14 -5.07 12.06
C ILE A 61 -7.37 -5.42 12.91
N GLN A 62 -7.55 -4.81 14.08
CA GLN A 62 -8.73 -5.00 14.92
C GLN A 62 -10.02 -4.57 14.21
N GLU A 63 -10.00 -3.46 13.46
CA GLU A 63 -11.13 -3.02 12.65
C GLU A 63 -11.47 -4.02 11.53
N ALA A 64 -10.45 -4.46 10.78
CA ALA A 64 -10.64 -5.27 9.59
C ALA A 64 -11.01 -6.74 9.90
N VAL A 65 -10.44 -7.32 10.96
CA VAL A 65 -10.59 -8.75 11.28
C VAL A 65 -11.10 -9.03 12.69
N GLY A 66 -11.37 -8.02 13.50
CA GLY A 66 -11.97 -8.18 14.83
C GLY A 66 -11.03 -8.71 15.92
N MET A 67 -9.73 -8.81 15.66
CA MET A 67 -8.74 -9.28 16.61
C MET A 67 -7.43 -8.48 16.55
N ASN A 68 -6.80 -8.29 17.71
CA ASN A 68 -5.47 -7.69 17.77
C ASN A 68 -4.39 -8.69 17.34
N PRO A 69 -3.37 -8.26 16.60
CA PRO A 69 -2.21 -9.10 16.31
C PRO A 69 -1.42 -9.39 17.61
N PRO A 70 -0.77 -10.57 17.71
CA PRO A 70 0.07 -10.87 18.86
C PRO A 70 1.28 -9.93 18.91
N VAL A 71 1.62 -9.46 20.12
CA VAL A 71 2.84 -8.67 20.36
C VAL A 71 4.03 -9.63 20.52
N PRO A 72 5.07 -9.54 19.68
CA PRO A 72 6.28 -10.35 19.86
C PRO A 72 6.93 -10.08 21.22
N GLU A 73 7.41 -11.12 21.90
CA GLU A 73 7.98 -11.03 23.26
C GLU A 73 9.06 -9.96 23.42
N ARG A 74 9.93 -9.80 22.42
CA ARG A 74 10.98 -8.75 22.40
C ARG A 74 10.45 -7.31 22.44
N PHE A 75 9.15 -7.10 22.20
CA PHE A 75 8.47 -5.80 22.26
C PHE A 75 7.46 -5.73 23.41
N ALA A 76 7.39 -6.74 24.28
CA ALA A 76 6.53 -6.71 25.45
C ALA A 76 6.86 -5.48 26.32
N GLY A 77 5.83 -4.71 26.67
CA GLY A 77 5.98 -3.50 27.49
C GLY A 77 6.54 -2.27 26.77
N LEU A 78 6.96 -2.36 25.51
CA LEU A 78 7.55 -1.24 24.77
C LEU A 78 6.60 -0.03 24.68
N GLU A 79 5.30 -0.29 24.50
CA GLU A 79 4.29 0.77 24.32
C GLU A 79 4.11 1.64 25.57
N GLY A 80 4.24 1.03 26.76
CA GLY A 80 4.12 1.68 28.06
C GLY A 80 5.44 2.16 28.65
N ALA A 81 6.57 1.95 27.98
CA ALA A 81 7.87 2.40 28.44
C ALA A 81 7.99 3.94 28.42
N GLU A 82 8.85 4.49 29.28
CA GLU A 82 9.17 5.91 29.28
C GLU A 82 9.72 6.35 27.90
N ARG A 83 9.24 7.49 27.40
CA ARG A 83 9.67 8.04 26.12
C ARG A 83 10.57 9.25 26.34
N HIS A 84 11.76 9.22 25.74
CA HIS A 84 12.65 10.37 25.71
C HIS A 84 12.40 11.20 24.44
N VAL A 85 11.60 12.27 24.56
CA VAL A 85 11.16 13.10 23.44
C VAL A 85 11.52 14.56 23.69
N VAL A 86 12.07 15.23 22.68
CA VAL A 86 12.27 16.69 22.68
C VAL A 86 11.34 17.30 21.65
N HIS A 87 10.41 18.16 22.12
CA HIS A 87 9.56 18.93 21.22
C HIS A 87 10.35 20.08 20.61
N LEU A 88 10.18 20.27 19.30
CA LEU A 88 10.84 21.32 18.55
C LEU A 88 9.82 22.04 17.65
N ALA A 89 10.00 23.35 17.47
CA ALA A 89 9.31 24.06 16.40
C ALA A 89 9.77 23.51 15.04
N ASN A 90 8.92 23.66 14.01
CA ASN A 90 9.29 23.33 12.63
C ASN A 90 10.26 24.39 12.06
N ASP A 91 11.47 24.44 12.63
CA ASP A 91 12.51 25.39 12.30
C ASP A 91 13.85 24.66 12.13
N VAL A 92 14.53 24.96 11.02
CA VAL A 92 15.74 24.23 10.62
C VAL A 92 16.94 24.58 11.49
N ASP A 93 17.02 25.81 12.00
CA ASP A 93 18.17 26.25 12.79
C ASP A 93 18.07 25.73 14.22
N ALA A 94 16.87 25.70 14.80
CA ALA A 94 16.59 25.02 16.06
C ALA A 94 16.94 23.52 16.01
N LEU A 95 16.69 22.85 14.88
CA LEU A 95 17.04 21.43 14.70
C LEU A 95 18.55 21.23 14.63
N LYS A 96 19.26 22.05 13.86
CA LYS A 96 20.74 22.01 13.80
C LYS A 96 21.35 22.25 15.17
N ASP A 97 20.85 23.22 15.91
CA ASP A 97 21.28 23.52 17.28
C ASP A 97 21.10 22.30 18.20
N LEU A 98 19.95 21.62 18.11
CA LEU A 98 19.67 20.42 18.89
C LEU A 98 20.67 19.29 18.57
N ILE A 99 20.94 19.05 17.29
CA ILE A 99 21.89 18.02 16.84
C ILE A 99 23.30 18.33 17.34
N ARG A 100 23.76 19.59 17.25
CA ARG A 100 25.08 20.00 17.74
C ARG A 100 25.25 19.74 19.23
N ARG A 101 24.23 20.09 20.03
CA ARG A 101 24.23 19.83 21.49
C ARG A 101 24.32 18.34 21.86
N HIS A 102 23.79 17.43 21.04
CA HIS A 102 23.71 16.00 21.36
C HIS A 102 24.76 15.12 20.69
N THR A 103 25.50 15.65 19.71
CA THR A 103 26.54 14.88 19.00
C THR A 103 27.96 15.38 19.25
N GLY A 104 28.13 16.47 20.01
CA GLY A 104 29.44 16.99 20.40
C GLY A 104 30.28 17.57 19.26
N ARG A 105 29.64 17.90 18.13
CA ARG A 105 30.24 18.44 16.91
C ARG A 105 29.32 19.48 16.26
#